data_AF-A0A916BDC5-F1
#
_entry.id   AF-A0A916BDC5-F1
#
_cell.length_a   1.000
_cell.length_b   1.000
_cell.length_c   1.000
_cell.angle_alpha   90.00
_cell.angle_beta   90.00
_cell.angle_gamma   90.00
#
_symmetry.space_group_name_H-M   'P 1'
#
loop_
_entity.id
_entity.type
_entity.pdbx_description
1 polymer ?
#
loop_
_entity_poly.entity_id
_entity_poly.type
_entity_poly.pdbx_seq_one_letter_code
_entity_poly.pdbx_strand_id
1 'polypeptide(L)'
;MELQDAYKKKLAAQLKEWGAQIDLLEAKMENVGADIKVKHAREIQELRAKQRAASEKMEELANAGGEAWEQVKGKAETIWDDLKTGIASAHEKLK
;
A
#
# COMPACT_ATOMS: atom_id res chain seq x y z
N MET A 1 -23.16 9.89 -5.15
CA MET A 1 -22.18 10.44 -4.18
C MET A 1 -21.84 9.44 -3.08
N GLU A 2 -22.81 8.68 -2.53
CA GLU A 2 -22.53 7.68 -1.48
C GLU A 2 -21.57 6.56 -1.89
N LEU A 3 -21.65 6.08 -3.14
CA LEU A 3 -20.75 5.03 -3.66
C LEU A 3 -19.28 5.47 -3.67
N GLN A 4 -18.99 6.71 -4.06
CA GLN A 4 -17.63 7.24 -4.08
C GLN A 4 -17.09 7.41 -2.67
N ASP A 5 -17.93 7.88 -1.75
CA ASP A 5 -17.55 8.08 -0.35
C ASP A 5 -17.28 6.75 0.38
N ALA A 6 -18.13 5.76 0.15
CA ALA A 6 -17.92 4.39 0.65
C ALA A 6 -16.63 3.78 0.09
N TYR A 7 -16.35 4.00 -1.20
CA TYR A 7 -15.14 3.52 -1.84
C TYR A 7 -13.89 4.21 -1.26
N LYS A 8 -13.94 5.54 -1.06
CA LYS A 8 -12.89 6.30 -0.35
C LYS A 8 -12.64 5.70 1.03
N LYS A 9 -13.68 5.53 1.86
CA LYS A 9 -13.51 4.95 3.21
C LYS A 9 -12.88 3.56 3.20
N LYS A 10 -13.31 2.69 2.28
CA LYS A 10 -12.73 1.35 2.11
C LYS A 10 -11.25 1.42 1.79
N LEU A 11 -10.87 2.26 0.83
CA LEU A 11 -9.47 2.43 0.43
C LEU A 11 -8.60 2.98 1.55
N ALA A 12 -9.10 3.94 2.34
CA ALA A 12 -8.38 4.47 3.51
C ALA A 12 -8.10 3.37 4.53
N ALA A 13 -9.11 2.53 4.80
CA ALA A 13 -8.96 1.40 5.70
C ALA A 13 -7.90 0.41 5.21
N GLN A 14 -7.93 0.08 3.91
CA GLN A 14 -6.92 -0.82 3.31
C GLN A 14 -5.52 -0.22 3.32
N LEU A 15 -5.36 1.07 3.02
CA LEU A 15 -4.08 1.76 3.10
C LEU A 15 -3.49 1.75 4.51
N LYS A 16 -4.34 1.94 5.51
CA LYS A 16 -3.94 1.87 6.92
C LYS A 16 -3.54 0.44 7.30
N GLU A 17 -4.27 -0.57 6.84
CA GLU A 17 -3.94 -1.98 7.06
C GLU A 17 -2.60 -2.35 6.41
N TRP A 18 -2.37 -1.96 5.16
CA TRP A 18 -1.11 -2.19 4.47
C TRP A 18 0.06 -1.47 5.11
N GLY A 19 -0.13 -0.23 5.58
CA GLY A 19 0.87 0.47 6.38
C GLY A 19 1.29 -0.34 7.60
N ALA A 20 0.31 -0.77 8.41
CA ALA A 20 0.56 -1.59 9.59
C ALA A 20 1.25 -2.92 9.26
N GLN A 21 0.91 -3.56 8.13
CA GLN A 21 1.60 -4.77 7.69
C GLN A 21 3.06 -4.49 7.30
N ILE A 22 3.35 -3.39 6.61
CA ILE A 22 4.72 -3.01 6.25
C ILE A 22 5.53 -2.70 7.52
N ASP A 23 4.98 -1.95 8.47
CA ASP A 23 5.63 -1.67 9.76
C ASP A 23 5.93 -2.99 10.52
N LEU A 24 4.99 -3.95 10.50
CA LEU A 24 5.21 -5.26 11.10
C LEU A 24 6.34 -6.04 10.39
N LEU A 25 6.38 -6.02 9.06
CA LEU A 25 7.44 -6.66 8.27
C LEU A 25 8.81 -6.00 8.55
N GLU A 26 8.85 -4.68 8.72
CA GLU A 26 10.05 -3.91 9.05
C GLU A 26 10.56 -4.26 10.45
N ALA A 27 9.67 -4.31 11.45
CA ALA A 27 10.00 -4.72 12.82
C ALA A 27 10.45 -6.20 12.92
N LYS A 28 9.83 -7.10 12.15
CA LYS A 28 10.29 -8.49 12.01
C LYS A 28 11.69 -8.52 11.40
N MET A 29 11.93 -7.70 10.37
CA MET A 29 13.24 -7.58 9.76
C MET A 29 14.29 -7.05 10.74
N GLU A 30 13.94 -6.21 11.70
CA GLU A 30 14.89 -5.77 12.73
C GLU A 30 15.42 -6.92 13.59
N ASN A 31 14.62 -7.97 13.79
CA ASN A 31 14.93 -9.13 14.62
C ASN A 31 15.56 -10.31 13.85
N VAL A 32 15.51 -10.32 12.51
CA VAL A 32 16.20 -11.35 11.70
C VAL A 32 17.67 -11.00 11.49
N GLY A 33 18.49 -12.01 11.17
CA GLY A 33 19.92 -11.85 10.95
C GLY A 33 20.27 -10.85 9.83
N ALA A 34 21.48 -10.29 9.89
CA ALA A 34 21.95 -9.25 8.96
C ALA A 34 21.86 -9.64 7.47
N ASP A 35 22.00 -10.93 7.15
CA ASP A 35 21.91 -11.46 5.78
C ASP A 35 20.48 -11.33 5.20
N ILE A 36 19.47 -11.63 6.04
CA ILE A 36 18.04 -11.53 5.70
C ILE A 36 17.66 -10.04 5.59
N LYS A 37 18.18 -9.18 6.49
CA LYS A 37 17.98 -7.72 6.42
C LYS A 37 18.39 -7.14 5.07
N VAL A 38 19.59 -7.45 4.58
CA VAL A 38 20.07 -6.87 3.31
C VAL A 38 19.22 -7.33 2.12
N LYS A 39 18.81 -8.60 2.10
CA LYS A 39 17.95 -9.13 1.03
C LYS A 39 16.57 -8.48 0.98
N HIS A 40 15.93 -8.28 2.14
CA HIS A 40 14.54 -7.81 2.19
C HIS A 40 14.39 -6.31 2.47
N ALA A 41 15.46 -5.61 2.88
CA ALA A 41 15.43 -4.15 3.07
C ALA A 41 14.96 -3.44 1.80
N ARG A 42 15.45 -3.90 0.63
CA ARG A 42 15.02 -3.34 -0.65
C ARG A 42 13.53 -3.56 -0.90
N GLU A 43 13.03 -4.77 -0.65
CA GLU A 43 11.61 -5.10 -0.83
C GLU A 43 10.72 -4.22 0.06
N ILE A 44 11.06 -4.05 1.34
CA ILE A 44 10.29 -3.18 2.23
C ILE A 44 10.34 -1.72 1.81
N GLN A 45 11.50 -1.22 1.36
CA GLN A 45 11.60 0.14 0.85
C GLN A 45 10.70 0.34 -0.39
N GLU A 46 10.64 -0.65 -1.28
CA GLU A 46 9.72 -0.64 -2.42
C GLU A 46 8.25 -0.66 -1.97
N LEU A 47 7.89 -1.46 -0.97
CA LEU A 47 6.53 -1.47 -0.40
C LEU A 47 6.16 -0.13 0.25
N ARG A 48 7.08 0.49 0.99
CA ARG A 48 6.90 1.83 1.56
C ARG A 48 6.73 2.90 0.49
N ALA A 49 7.47 2.82 -0.61
CA ALA A 49 7.32 3.73 -1.73
C ALA A 49 5.93 3.58 -2.38
N LYS A 50 5.50 2.34 -2.62
CA LYS A 50 4.17 2.03 -3.16
C LYS A 50 3.04 2.49 -2.23
N GLN A 51 3.18 2.28 -0.91
CA GLN A 51 2.22 2.73 0.10
C GLN A 51 2.08 4.26 0.13
N ARG A 52 3.18 5.00 -0.05
CA ARG A 52 3.16 6.46 -0.19
C ARG A 52 2.47 6.90 -1.47
N ALA A 53 2.86 6.34 -2.62
CA ALA A 53 2.23 6.62 -3.91
C ALA A 53 0.72 6.34 -3.89
N ALA A 54 0.32 5.26 -3.22
CA ALA A 54 -1.07 4.91 -3.02
C ALA A 54 -1.83 5.90 -2.10
N SER A 55 -1.18 6.42 -1.04
CA SER A 55 -1.76 7.49 -0.21
C SER A 55 -1.92 8.79 -0.98
N GLU A 56 -0.92 9.19 -1.76
CA GLU A 56 -0.97 10.39 -2.61
C GLU A 56 -2.12 10.28 -3.61
N LYS A 57 -2.24 9.14 -4.29
CA LYS A 57 -3.37 8.90 -5.20
C LYS A 57 -4.71 8.89 -4.50
N MET A 58 -4.77 8.46 -3.23
CA MET A 58 -5.99 8.53 -2.46
C MET A 58 -6.40 9.97 -2.14
N GLU A 59 -5.45 10.83 -1.83
CA GLU A 59 -5.69 12.25 -1.60
C GLU A 59 -6.14 12.95 -2.89
N GLU A 60 -5.52 12.63 -4.02
CA GLU A 60 -5.99 13.07 -5.34
C GLU A 60 -7.43 12.58 -5.62
N LEU A 61 -7.73 11.31 -5.31
CA LEU A 61 -9.06 10.74 -5.47
C LEU A 61 -10.09 11.39 -4.52
N ALA A 62 -9.66 11.82 -3.34
CA ALA A 62 -10.49 12.53 -2.38
C ALA A 62 -10.89 13.91 -2.92
N ASN A 63 -9.95 14.61 -3.55
CA ASN A 63 -10.15 15.92 -4.18
C ASN A 63 -10.82 15.84 -5.57
N ALA A 64 -10.69 14.71 -6.27
CA ALA A 64 -11.32 14.50 -7.58
C ALA A 64 -12.83 14.24 -7.46
N GLY A 65 -13.59 14.80 -8.39
CA GLY A 65 -15.03 14.59 -8.55
C GLY A 65 -15.41 14.22 -9.99
N GLY A 66 -16.60 13.66 -10.16
CA GLY A 66 -17.14 13.32 -11.48
C GLY A 66 -16.24 12.38 -12.28
N GLU A 67 -15.99 12.71 -13.54
CA GLU A 67 -15.24 11.90 -14.52
C GLU A 67 -13.75 11.74 -14.16
N ALA A 68 -13.15 12.74 -13.50
CA ALA A 68 -11.77 12.68 -13.05
C ALA A 68 -11.57 11.63 -11.95
N TRP A 69 -12.62 11.37 -11.15
CA TRP A 69 -12.58 10.37 -10.10
C TRP A 69 -12.38 8.95 -10.66
N GLU A 70 -13.06 8.60 -11.75
CA GLU A 70 -12.92 7.27 -12.37
C GLU A 70 -11.51 7.06 -12.95
N GLN A 71 -10.92 8.09 -13.56
CA GLN A 71 -9.55 8.01 -14.07
C GLN A 71 -8.51 7.85 -12.95
N VAL A 72 -8.65 8.61 -11.86
CA VAL A 72 -7.75 8.50 -10.70
C VAL A 72 -7.95 7.15 -10.03
N LYS A 73 -9.19 6.67 -9.91
CA LYS A 73 -9.53 5.36 -9.35
C LYS A 73 -8.82 4.24 -10.10
N GLY A 74 -8.92 4.20 -11.43
CA GLY A 74 -8.28 3.16 -12.24
C GLY A 74 -6.77 3.10 -12.04
N LYS A 75 -6.10 4.27 -12.00
CA LYS A 75 -4.66 4.34 -11.73
C LYS A 75 -4.31 3.88 -10.31
N ALA A 76 -5.12 4.28 -9.34
CA ALA A 76 -4.89 3.95 -7.95
C ALA A 76 -5.13 2.44 -7.67
N GLU A 77 -6.14 1.83 -8.31
CA GLU A 77 -6.40 0.38 -8.24
C GLU A 77 -5.18 -0.45 -8.66
N THR A 78 -4.45 -0.03 -9.71
CA THR A 78 -3.20 -0.70 -10.11
C THR A 78 -2.12 -0.63 -9.04
N ILE A 79 -1.91 0.55 -8.42
CA ILE A 79 -0.90 0.73 -7.37
C ILE A 79 -1.26 -0.09 -6.14
N TRP A 80 -2.55 -0.11 -5.78
CA TRP A 80 -3.04 -0.88 -4.64
C TRP A 80 -2.94 -2.39 -4.84
N ASP A 81 -3.24 -2.90 -6.03
CA ASP A 81 -3.09 -4.32 -6.33
C ASP A 81 -1.62 -4.78 -6.27
N ASP A 82 -0.72 -3.94 -6.81
CA ASP A 82 0.72 -4.17 -6.77
C ASP A 82 1.28 -4.08 -5.34
N LEU A 83 0.80 -3.12 -4.53
CA LEU A 83 1.12 -3.02 -3.11
C LEU A 83 0.65 -4.25 -2.34
N LYS A 84 -0.59 -4.68 -2.55
CA LYS A 84 -1.17 -5.87 -1.90
C LYS A 84 -0.37 -7.13 -2.23
N THR A 85 -0.05 -7.33 -3.50
CA THR A 85 0.74 -8.47 -3.98
C THR A 85 2.15 -8.44 -3.40
N GLY A 86 2.76 -7.25 -3.32
CA GLY A 86 4.06 -7.07 -2.70
C GLY A 86 4.08 -7.38 -1.20
N ILE A 87 3.07 -6.91 -0.46
CA ILE A 87 2.93 -7.20 0.99
C ILE A 87 2.71 -8.69 1.22
N ALA A 88 1.84 -9.34 0.45
CA ALA A 88 1.61 -10.78 0.54
C ALA A 88 2.90 -11.56 0.30
N SER A 89 3.64 -11.21 -0.76
CA SER A 89 4.93 -11.83 -1.10
C SER A 89 5.97 -11.63 0.00
N ALA A 90 6.09 -10.42 0.55
CA ALA A 90 7.02 -10.14 1.64
C ALA A 90 6.62 -10.88 2.93
N HIS A 91 5.33 -10.99 3.22
CA HIS A 91 4.82 -11.72 4.36
C HIS A 91 5.08 -13.23 4.26
N GLU A 92 4.93 -13.83 3.07
CA GLU A 92 5.28 -15.24 2.84
C GLU A 92 6.77 -15.51 3.03
N LYS A 93 7.63 -14.58 2.60
CA LYS A 93 9.10 -14.69 2.76
C LYS A 93 9.58 -14.54 4.21
N LEU A 94 8.81 -13.85 5.04
CA LEU A 94 9.10 -13.58 6.45
C LEU A 94 8.37 -14.53 7.42
N LYS A 95 7.67 -15.55 6.89
CA LYS A 95 7.03 -16.63 7.65
C LYS A 95 8.00 -17.78 7.88
#